data_AF-A0A976PJ96-F1
#
_entry.id   AF-A0A976PJ96-F1
#
_cell.length_a   1.000
_cell.length_b   1.000
_cell.length_c   1.000
_cell.angle_alpha   90.00
_cell.angle_beta   90.00
_cell.angle_gamma   90.00
#
_symmetry.space_group_name_H-M   'P 1'
#
loop_
_entity.id
_entity.type
_entity.pdbx_description
1 polymer ?
#
loop_
_entity_poly.entity_id
_entity_poly.type
_entity_poly.pdbx_seq_one_letter_code
_entity_poly.pdbx_strand_id
1 'polypeptide(L)'
;SWNYLALLTLPVSYAGMILWSRYLSRTESDWSLNFYFYFPLLVLAWFWPAEWVTLSAMELLLIFISGSGCAVGFVLMVAAFRIGKPVVVAPFEYTSIIMAAGVDMLFWQFFPDYVMWVGISLILLCAIIQGWQARIEAPAITPHLRAEDTHQP
;
A
#
# COMPACT_ATOMS: atom_id res chain seq x y z
N SER A 1 -1.19 -24.28 -21.07
CA SER A 1 0.02 -23.46 -20.93
C SER A 1 0.22 -23.11 -19.45
N TRP A 2 1.39 -23.43 -18.92
CA TRP A 2 1.79 -23.20 -17.52
C TRP A 2 1.60 -21.73 -17.06
N ASN A 3 1.72 -20.79 -18.00
CA ASN A 3 1.63 -19.34 -17.75
C ASN A 3 0.28 -18.90 -17.17
N TYR A 4 -0.86 -19.49 -17.59
CA TYR A 4 -2.16 -19.08 -17.04
C TYR A 4 -2.35 -19.56 -15.59
N LEU A 5 -1.82 -20.73 -15.24
CA LEU A 5 -1.85 -21.21 -13.85
C LEU A 5 -0.99 -20.32 -12.95
N ALA A 6 0.18 -19.88 -13.43
CA ALA A 6 1.03 -18.93 -12.72
C ALA A 6 0.38 -17.55 -12.54
N LEU A 7 -0.49 -17.12 -13.46
CA LEU A 7 -1.23 -15.86 -13.31
C LEU A 7 -2.37 -15.97 -12.28
N LEU A 8 -2.95 -17.15 -12.09
CA LEU A 8 -4.00 -17.37 -11.09
C LEU A 8 -3.45 -17.54 -9.66
N THR A 9 -2.20 -17.96 -9.48
CA THR A 9 -1.60 -18.06 -8.14
C THR A 9 -1.37 -16.70 -7.51
N LEU A 10 -1.06 -15.66 -8.30
CA LEU A 10 -0.86 -14.28 -7.83
C LEU A 10 -2.07 -13.72 -7.06
N PRO A 11 -3.30 -13.66 -7.64
CA PRO A 11 -4.46 -13.14 -6.94
C PRO A 11 -4.89 -14.05 -5.78
N VAL A 12 -4.70 -15.37 -5.87
CA VAL A 12 -5.01 -16.30 -4.77
C VAL A 12 -4.10 -16.06 -3.57
N SER A 13 -2.80 -15.89 -3.81
CA SER A 13 -1.83 -15.56 -2.77
C SER A 13 -2.12 -14.20 -2.13
N TYR A 14 -2.44 -13.19 -2.96
CA TYR A 14 -2.80 -11.85 -2.49
C TYR A 14 -4.09 -11.85 -1.65
N ALA A 15 -5.12 -12.59 -2.07
CA ALA A 15 -6.34 -12.75 -1.28
C ALA A 15 -6.08 -13.44 0.06
N GLY A 16 -5.27 -14.51 0.07
CA GLY A 16 -4.86 -15.20 1.29
C GLY A 16 -4.12 -14.27 2.26
N MET A 17 -3.20 -13.47 1.75
CA MET A 17 -2.46 -12.46 2.51
C MET A 17 -3.39 -11.41 3.15
N ILE A 18 -4.39 -10.89 2.42
CA ILE A 18 -5.35 -9.91 2.96
C ILE A 18 -6.22 -10.55 4.05
N LEU A 19 -6.70 -11.78 3.84
CA LEU A 19 -7.51 -12.50 4.83
C LEU A 19 -6.71 -12.77 6.11
N TRP A 20 -5.44 -13.20 5.96
CA TRP A 20 -4.55 -13.46 7.07
C TRP A 20 -4.21 -12.17 7.84
N SER A 21 -3.90 -11.09 7.12
CA SER A 21 -3.66 -9.76 7.70
C SER A 21 -4.86 -9.27 8.51
N ARG A 22 -6.09 -9.41 7.97
CA ARG A 22 -7.32 -9.06 8.66
C ARG A 22 -7.54 -9.90 9.91
N TYR A 23 -7.22 -11.19 9.87
CA TYR A 23 -7.33 -12.07 11.01
C TYR A 23 -6.34 -11.68 12.13
N LEU A 24 -5.06 -11.50 11.80
CA LEU A 24 -4.01 -11.12 12.75
C LEU A 24 -4.21 -9.73 13.35
N SER A 25 -4.71 -8.77 12.57
CA SER A 25 -4.96 -7.39 13.03
C SER A 25 -5.97 -7.28 14.18
N ARG A 26 -6.76 -8.33 14.43
CA ARG A 26 -7.77 -8.33 15.50
C ARG A 26 -7.21 -8.77 16.85
N THR A 27 -6.07 -9.46 16.87
CA THR A 27 -5.54 -10.11 18.07
C THR A 27 -4.16 -9.59 18.47
N GLU A 28 -3.40 -9.04 17.53
CA GLU A 28 -1.97 -8.74 17.71
C GLU A 28 -1.63 -7.24 17.61
N SER A 29 -0.53 -6.83 18.24
CA SER A 29 0.03 -5.48 18.19
C SER A 29 0.63 -5.16 16.80
N ASP A 30 0.64 -3.88 16.39
CA ASP A 30 1.19 -3.41 15.11
C ASP A 30 2.64 -3.88 14.84
N TRP A 31 3.45 -4.04 15.91
CA TRP A 31 4.81 -4.56 15.82
C TRP A 31 4.86 -6.06 15.50
N SER A 32 3.91 -6.82 16.04
CA SER A 32 3.75 -8.27 15.81
C SER A 32 3.35 -8.54 14.36
N LEU A 33 2.45 -7.71 13.79
CA LEU A 33 2.07 -7.78 12.37
C LEU A 33 3.26 -7.61 11.42
N ASN A 34 4.16 -6.65 11.69
CA ASN A 34 5.36 -6.47 10.87
C ASN A 34 6.28 -7.69 10.93
N PHE A 35 6.48 -8.25 12.14
CA PHE A 35 7.30 -9.45 12.31
C PHE A 35 6.77 -10.64 11.49
N TYR A 36 5.46 -10.89 11.54
CA TYR A 36 4.84 -11.96 10.75
C TYR A 36 4.92 -11.76 9.24
N PHE A 37 5.10 -10.51 8.78
CA PHE A 37 5.23 -10.21 7.36
C PHE A 37 6.64 -10.51 6.84
N TYR A 38 7.67 -10.10 7.59
CA TYR A 38 9.07 -10.25 7.17
C TYR A 38 9.63 -11.65 7.42
N PHE A 39 9.19 -12.33 8.48
CA PHE A 39 9.75 -13.64 8.84
C PHE A 39 9.56 -14.71 7.74
N PRO A 40 8.36 -14.92 7.16
CA PRO A 40 8.17 -15.86 6.06
C PRO A 40 8.97 -15.48 4.82
N LEU A 41 9.13 -14.17 4.54
CA LEU A 41 9.95 -13.70 3.41
C LEU A 41 11.42 -14.11 3.56
N LEU A 42 11.98 -14.00 4.76
CA LEU A 42 13.35 -14.45 5.04
C LEU A 42 13.50 -15.96 4.89
N VAL A 43 12.51 -16.72 5.37
CA VAL A 43 12.50 -18.19 5.21
C VAL A 43 12.43 -18.57 3.74
N LEU A 44 11.55 -17.94 2.95
CA LEU A 44 11.43 -18.20 1.52
C LEU A 44 12.70 -17.81 0.75
N ALA A 45 13.33 -16.69 1.10
CA ALA A 45 14.60 -16.27 0.51
C ALA A 45 15.71 -17.32 0.73
N TRP A 46 15.70 -18.01 1.88
CA TRP A 46 16.65 -19.08 2.19
C TRP A 46 16.52 -20.30 1.27
N PHE A 47 15.29 -20.63 0.87
CA PHE A 47 15.00 -21.75 -0.03
C PHE A 47 15.05 -21.39 -1.51
N TRP A 48 15.40 -20.14 -1.85
CA TRP A 48 15.38 -19.67 -3.23
C TRP A 48 16.54 -20.30 -4.02
N PRO A 49 16.28 -21.08 -5.09
CA PRO A 49 17.30 -21.87 -5.79
C PRO A 49 18.15 -21.04 -6.76
N ALA A 50 18.28 -19.72 -6.57
CA ALA A 50 19.10 -18.89 -7.47
C ALA A 50 20.59 -19.06 -7.16
N GLU A 51 21.39 -19.06 -8.23
CA GLU A 51 22.83 -18.96 -8.11
C GLU A 51 23.20 -17.61 -7.48
N TRP A 52 24.16 -17.65 -6.54
CA TRP A 52 24.64 -16.44 -5.89
C TRP A 52 25.37 -15.56 -6.90
N VAL A 53 24.77 -14.42 -7.23
CA VAL A 53 25.41 -13.39 -8.06
C VAL A 53 26.20 -12.46 -7.13
N THR A 54 27.50 -12.34 -7.35
CA THR A 54 28.36 -11.44 -6.56
C THR A 54 27.98 -9.99 -6.87
N LEU A 55 27.43 -9.31 -5.87
CA LEU A 55 27.00 -7.93 -6.01
C LEU A 55 28.20 -6.98 -6.08
N SER A 56 28.20 -6.10 -7.08
CA SER A 56 29.15 -4.99 -7.16
C SER A 56 28.90 -3.97 -6.05
N ALA A 57 29.92 -3.22 -5.63
CA ALA A 57 29.77 -2.13 -4.66
C ALA A 57 28.75 -1.07 -5.12
N MET A 58 28.64 -0.85 -6.44
CA MET A 58 27.65 0.07 -7.00
C MET A 58 26.21 -0.47 -6.83
N GLU A 59 25.99 -1.75 -7.11
CA GLU A 59 24.68 -2.39 -6.97
C GLU A 59 24.24 -2.41 -5.50
N LEU A 60 25.18 -2.68 -4.58
CA LEU A 60 24.91 -2.63 -3.14
C LEU A 60 24.49 -1.22 -2.69
N LEU A 61 25.16 -0.18 -3.21
CA LEU A 61 24.81 1.22 -2.93
C LEU A 61 23.39 1.55 -3.45
N LEU A 62 23.05 1.14 -4.67
CA LEU A 62 21.72 1.34 -5.25
C LEU A 62 20.62 0.63 -4.45
N ILE A 63 20.88 -0.60 -3.98
CA ILE A 63 19.95 -1.31 -3.10
C ILE A 63 19.78 -0.56 -1.78
N PHE A 64 20.86 -0.03 -1.20
CA PHE A 64 20.77 0.69 0.06
C PHE A 64 19.99 2.01 -0.09
N ILE A 65 20.23 2.76 -1.16
CA ILE A 65 19.50 4.01 -1.45
C ILE A 65 18.02 3.74 -1.73
N SER A 66 17.71 2.76 -2.58
CA SER A 66 16.31 2.42 -2.90
C SER A 66 15.57 1.84 -1.69
N GLY A 67 16.22 0.96 -0.91
CA GLY A 67 15.66 0.38 0.30
C GLY A 67 15.41 1.41 1.40
N SER A 68 16.38 2.30 1.65
CA SER A 68 16.21 3.38 2.63
C SER A 68 15.12 4.37 2.23
N GLY A 69 15.05 4.75 0.94
CA GLY A 69 13.97 5.58 0.42
C GLY A 69 12.59 4.93 0.60
N CYS A 70 12.47 3.63 0.31
CA CYS A 70 11.25 2.86 0.52
C CYS A 70 10.85 2.82 2.01
N ALA A 71 11.80 2.52 2.90
CA ALA A 71 11.55 2.46 4.34
C ALA A 71 11.07 3.81 4.90
N VAL A 72 11.73 4.90 4.50
CA VAL A 72 11.32 6.26 4.88
C VAL A 72 9.93 6.57 4.34
N GLY A 73 9.66 6.30 3.06
CA GLY A 73 8.35 6.49 2.45
C GLY A 73 7.24 5.73 3.17
N PHE A 74 7.50 4.47 3.54
CA PHE A 74 6.56 3.65 4.30
C PHE A 74 6.28 4.23 5.69
N VAL A 75 7.30 4.66 6.44
CA VAL A 75 7.11 5.27 7.76
C VAL A 75 6.31 6.57 7.66
N LEU A 76 6.60 7.41 6.67
CA LEU A 76 5.84 8.64 6.41
C LEU A 76 4.38 8.32 6.07
N MET A 77 4.14 7.29 5.26
CA MET A 77 2.80 6.84 4.91
C MET A 77 2.01 6.38 6.15
N VAL A 78 2.61 5.53 6.99
CA VAL A 78 1.98 5.08 8.24
C VAL A 78 1.70 6.27 9.18
N ALA A 79 2.63 7.22 9.29
CA ALA A 79 2.43 8.43 10.08
C ALA A 79 1.28 9.30 9.53
N ALA A 80 1.17 9.42 8.20
CA ALA A 80 0.09 10.15 7.55
C ALA A 80 -1.27 9.50 7.82
N PHE A 81 -1.37 8.17 7.78
CA PHE A 81 -2.59 7.43 8.15
C PHE A 81 -2.95 7.57 9.64
N ARG A 82 -1.95 7.68 10.52
CA ARG A 82 -2.19 7.82 11.96
C ARG A 82 -2.72 9.20 12.35
N ILE A 83 -2.28 10.25 11.65
CA ILE A 83 -2.62 11.66 11.98
C ILE A 83 -3.80 12.15 11.12
N GLY A 84 -3.92 11.68 9.87
CA GLY A 84 -4.91 12.10 8.90
C GLY A 84 -6.24 11.37 9.04
N LYS A 85 -7.35 12.10 8.89
CA LYS A 85 -8.67 11.47 8.74
C LYS A 85 -8.64 10.56 7.50
N PRO A 86 -9.22 9.34 7.53
CA PRO A 86 -9.19 8.39 6.40
C PRO A 86 -9.60 9.01 5.06
N VAL A 87 -10.54 9.95 5.11
CA VAL A 87 -11.07 10.72 3.99
C VAL A 87 -10.02 11.58 3.26
N VAL A 88 -8.97 12.05 3.95
CA VAL A 88 -7.92 12.89 3.36
C VAL A 88 -6.82 12.05 2.71
N VAL A 89 -6.66 10.80 3.15
CA VAL A 89 -5.59 9.93 2.66
C VAL A 89 -5.98 9.19 1.38
N ALA A 90 -7.27 8.91 1.17
CA ALA A 90 -7.73 8.27 -0.07
C ALA A 90 -7.37 9.06 -1.35
N PRO A 91 -7.53 10.41 -1.43
CA PRO A 91 -7.04 11.20 -2.55
C PRO A 91 -5.51 11.14 -2.76
N PHE A 92 -4.74 11.02 -1.68
CA PHE A 92 -3.27 11.02 -1.73
C PHE A 92 -2.73 9.79 -2.47
N GLU A 93 -3.33 8.61 -2.26
CA GLU A 93 -2.94 7.40 -3.00
C GLU A 93 -3.06 7.58 -4.52
N TYR A 94 -4.06 8.30 -5.01
CA TYR A 94 -4.21 8.55 -6.45
C TYR A 94 -3.19 9.57 -6.98
N THR A 95 -2.74 10.53 -6.15
CA THR A 95 -1.66 11.45 -6.56
C THR A 95 -0.34 10.72 -6.79
N SER A 96 -0.13 9.57 -6.12
CA SER A 96 1.04 8.73 -6.35
C SER A 96 1.15 8.25 -7.80
N ILE A 97 0.03 8.10 -8.52
CA ILE A 97 0.01 7.70 -9.93
C ILE A 97 0.62 8.77 -10.82
N ILE A 98 0.29 10.05 -10.56
CA ILE A 98 0.89 11.18 -11.29
C ILE A 98 2.39 11.25 -11.01
N MET A 99 2.77 11.09 -9.74
CA MET A 99 4.19 11.10 -9.34
C MET A 99 4.95 9.94 -9.98
N ALA A 100 4.38 8.72 -9.97
CA ALA A 100 4.96 7.55 -10.63
C ALA A 100 5.17 7.79 -12.13
N ALA A 101 4.14 8.27 -12.84
CA ALA A 101 4.26 8.61 -14.26
C ALA A 101 5.32 9.69 -14.52
N GLY A 102 5.44 10.68 -13.63
CA GLY A 102 6.47 11.71 -13.71
C GLY A 102 7.88 11.16 -13.52
N VAL A 103 8.06 10.25 -12.56
CA VAL A 103 9.35 9.57 -12.32
C VAL A 103 9.68 8.64 -13.49
N ASP A 104 8.72 7.89 -14.02
CA ASP A 104 8.88 7.04 -15.21
C ASP A 104 9.35 7.85 -16.42
N MET A 105 8.76 9.02 -16.63
CA MET A 105 9.15 9.92 -17.71
C MET A 105 10.53 10.55 -17.48
N LEU A 106 10.89 10.87 -16.24
CA LEU A 106 12.16 11.53 -15.92
C LEU A 106 13.36 10.56 -15.94
N PHE A 107 13.23 9.41 -15.29
CA PHE A 107 14.34 8.47 -15.09
C PHE A 107 14.42 7.43 -16.19
N TRP A 108 13.28 6.96 -16.70
CA TRP A 108 13.22 5.90 -17.73
C TRP A 108 12.93 6.43 -19.13
N GLN A 109 12.65 7.73 -19.29
CA GLN A 109 12.27 8.35 -20.58
C GLN A 109 11.12 7.61 -21.26
N PHE A 110 10.27 6.96 -20.45
CA PHE A 110 9.12 6.21 -20.93
C PHE A 110 7.92 7.14 -20.98
N PHE A 111 7.50 7.50 -22.18
CA PHE A 111 6.32 8.34 -22.38
C PHE A 111 5.07 7.46 -22.44
N PRO A 112 4.06 7.71 -21.60
CA PRO A 112 2.82 6.97 -21.64
C PRO A 112 2.15 7.12 -23.00
N ASP A 113 1.66 6.01 -23.56
CA ASP A 113 0.86 6.02 -24.79
C ASP A 113 -0.53 6.64 -24.54
N TYR A 114 -1.24 7.02 -25.59
CA TYR A 114 -2.57 7.64 -25.52
C TYR A 114 -3.55 6.83 -24.66
N VAL A 115 -3.50 5.50 -24.75
CA VAL A 115 -4.35 4.61 -23.94
C VAL A 115 -4.03 4.71 -22.45
N MET A 116 -2.75 4.84 -22.09
CA MET A 116 -2.31 4.99 -20.70
C MET A 116 -2.75 6.34 -20.14
N TRP A 117 -2.68 7.42 -20.92
CA TRP A 117 -3.21 8.73 -20.54
C TRP A 117 -4.72 8.69 -20.29
N VAL A 118 -5.49 7.98 -21.12
CA VAL A 118 -6.92 7.77 -20.88
C VAL A 118 -7.15 7.04 -19.56
N GLY A 119 -6.40 5.97 -19.29
CA GLY A 119 -6.47 5.25 -18.02
C GLY A 119 -6.16 6.13 -16.80
N ILE A 120 -5.08 6.93 -16.87
CA ILE A 120 -4.70 7.87 -15.82
C ILE A 120 -5.81 8.90 -15.60
N SER A 121 -6.37 9.47 -16.68
CA SER A 121 -7.45 10.45 -16.58
C SER A 121 -8.70 9.89 -15.90
N LEU A 122 -9.05 8.63 -16.17
CA LEU A 122 -10.19 7.96 -15.54
C LEU A 122 -9.97 7.77 -14.04
N ILE A 123 -8.78 7.36 -13.61
CA ILE A 123 -8.46 7.19 -12.19
C ILE A 123 -8.50 8.55 -11.46
N LEU A 124 -8.00 9.62 -12.10
CA LEU A 124 -8.07 10.97 -11.54
C LEU A 124 -9.51 11.48 -11.41
N LEU A 125 -10.38 11.19 -12.37
CA LEU A 125 -11.81 11.51 -12.28
C LEU A 125 -12.46 10.80 -11.08
N CYS A 126 -12.20 9.50 -10.91
CA CYS A 126 -12.67 8.75 -9.76
C CYS A 126 -12.17 9.34 -8.42
N ALA A 127 -10.91 9.82 -8.38
CA ALA A 127 -10.35 10.46 -7.20
C ALA A 127 -11.05 11.79 -6.86
N ILE A 128 -11.33 12.62 -7.88
CA ILE A 128 -12.06 13.88 -7.71
C ILE A 128 -13.47 13.62 -7.19
N ILE A 129 -14.17 12.63 -7.76
CA ILE A 129 -15.53 12.25 -7.34
C ILE A 129 -15.54 11.77 -5.88
N GLN A 130 -14.60 10.90 -5.50
CA GLN A 130 -14.46 10.44 -4.11
C GLN A 130 -14.19 11.61 -3.15
N GLY A 131 -13.29 12.52 -3.51
CA GLY A 131 -13.01 13.71 -2.71
C GLY A 131 -14.21 14.67 -2.59
N TRP A 132 -15.07 14.71 -3.62
CA TRP A 132 -16.31 15.48 -3.60
C TRP A 132 -17.36 14.82 -2.69
N GLN A 133 -17.58 13.50 -2.81
CA GLN A 133 -18.48 12.73 -1.95
C GLN A 133 -18.10 12.84 -0.46
N ALA A 134 -16.81 12.74 -0.17
CA ALA A 134 -16.23 12.94 1.15
C ALA A 134 -16.56 14.30 1.81
N ARG A 135 -16.85 15.34 1.01
CA ARG A 135 -17.26 16.66 1.53
C ARG A 135 -18.76 16.74 1.80
N ILE A 136 -19.56 15.88 1.18
CA ILE A 136 -21.03 15.88 1.27
C ILE A 136 -21.49 15.00 2.43
N GLU A 137 -20.83 13.87 2.65
CA GLU A 137 -21.03 13.03 3.83
C GLU A 137 -20.29 13.64 5.03
N ALA A 138 -20.94 14.56 5.74
CA ALA A 138 -20.49 14.91 7.09
C ALA A 138 -20.43 13.61 7.91
N PRO A 139 -19.37 13.38 8.71
CA PRO A 139 -19.21 12.12 9.43
C PRO A 139 -20.47 11.89 10.25
N ALA A 140 -21.20 10.82 9.94
CA ALA A 140 -22.23 10.30 10.81
C ALA A 140 -21.51 9.85 12.08
N ILE A 141 -21.34 10.78 13.03
CA ILE A 141 -20.98 10.46 14.39
C ILE A 141 -22.18 9.66 14.90
N THR A 142 -22.15 8.34 14.76
CA THR A 142 -23.05 7.48 15.52
C THR A 142 -22.72 7.74 16.99
N PRO A 143 -23.63 8.34 17.77
CA PRO A 143 -23.41 8.56 19.18
C PRO A 143 -23.52 7.18 19.84
N HIS A 144 -22.44 6.42 19.85
CA HIS A 144 -22.37 5.17 20.57
C HIS A 144 -22.23 5.53 22.05
N LEU A 145 -23.38 5.54 22.71
CA LEU A 145 -23.59 5.28 24.13
C LEU A 145 -22.63 6.04 25.07
N ARG A 146 -23.04 7.25 25.43
CA ARG A 146 -22.56 7.89 26.66
C ARG A 146 -22.95 6.99 27.82
N ALA A 147 -21.96 6.45 28.54
CA ALA A 147 -22.13 5.57 29.70
C ALA A 147 -22.69 6.31 30.94
N GLU A 148 -23.58 7.30 30.76
CA GLU A 148 -24.10 8.16 31.82
C GLU A 148 -25.61 7.97 32.10
N ASP A 149 -26.30 7.06 31.41
CA ASP A 149 -27.71 6.74 31.71
C ASP A 149 -27.88 5.57 32.71
N THR A 150 -26.82 5.12 33.39
CA THR A 150 -26.90 4.09 34.44
C THR A 150 -27.11 4.63 35.84
N HIS A 151 -27.14 5.96 36.03
CA HIS A 151 -27.37 6.56 37.34
C HIS A 151 -28.33 7.74 37.21
N GLN A 152 -29.61 7.43 37.07
CA GLN A 152 -30.65 8.29 37.63
C GLN A 152 -31.08 7.76 39.01
N PRO A 153 -31.34 8.67 39.96
CA PRO A 153 -31.43 8.40 41.40
C PRO A 153 -32.66 7.60 41.84
#